data_AF-A0A9W8L7K6-F1
#
_entry.id   AF-A0A9W8L7K6-F1
#
_cell.length_a   1.000
_cell.length_b   1.000
_cell.length_c   1.000
_cell.angle_alpha   90.00
_cell.angle_beta   90.00
_cell.angle_gamma   90.00
#
_symmetry.space_group_name_H-M   'P 1'
#
loop_
_entity.id
_entity.type
_entity.pdbx_description
1 polymer ?
#
loop_
_entity_poly.entity_id
_entity_poly.type
_entity_poly.pdbx_seq_one_letter_code
_entity_poly.pdbx_strand_id
1 'polypeptide(L)'
;MQQLTLNIVDENGVWERIEQDFTSRLPLRNLIWKGGLTQSARFIEQLDIKVTVDEADNVSSHDTLALASEHAGSGRLLNICLLESDSDADTYKAVIKPRVKAWVGRVSQRKGEGWMIVYVASAEEIQRMSNNKFLSMRTSVFDRLKSDFQGKKDAGEHVVLLQAGAVESWNSAFLAMRERVVQALEERVSQLADDMRRMDANRMLPGWNYCKFFVLKEGVVRLYRLM
;
A
#
# COMPACT_ATOMS: atom_id res chain seq x y z
N MET A 1 3.09 20.40 -8.03
CA MET A 1 2.66 19.83 -6.74
C MET A 1 3.17 18.40 -6.68
N GLN A 2 3.82 18.01 -5.59
CA GLN A 2 4.42 16.68 -5.44
C GLN A 2 3.31 15.70 -5.04
N GLN A 3 3.20 14.57 -5.73
CA GLN A 3 2.12 13.60 -5.53
C GLN A 3 2.72 12.24 -5.23
N LEU A 4 2.31 11.65 -4.11
CA LEU A 4 2.60 10.25 -3.79
C LEU A 4 1.68 9.37 -4.63
N THR A 5 2.18 8.24 -5.13
CA THR A 5 1.38 7.39 -6.02
C THR A 5 0.86 6.16 -5.29
N LEU A 6 -0.46 5.97 -5.28
CA LEU A 6 -1.12 4.70 -4.95
C LEU A 6 -1.34 3.92 -6.22
N ASN A 7 -0.88 2.67 -6.22
CA ASN A 7 -1.10 1.77 -7.34
C ASN A 7 -2.30 0.87 -7.03
N ILE A 8 -3.26 0.80 -7.93
CA ILE A 8 -4.43 -0.06 -7.76
C ILE A 8 -4.36 -1.14 -8.83
N VAL A 9 -4.37 -2.38 -8.37
CA VAL A 9 -4.46 -3.57 -9.22
C VAL A 9 -5.90 -4.02 -9.18
N ASP A 10 -6.57 -3.83 -10.31
CA ASP A 10 -7.93 -4.25 -10.56
C ASP A 10 -7.98 -5.10 -11.83
N GLU A 11 -8.54 -6.30 -11.72
CA GLU A 11 -8.72 -7.22 -12.85
C GLU A 11 -10.21 -7.46 -13.14
N ASN A 12 -11.11 -6.99 -12.27
CA ASN A 12 -12.55 -7.25 -12.37
C ASN A 12 -13.35 -5.97 -12.74
N GLY A 13 -12.68 -4.83 -12.96
CA GLY A 13 -13.35 -3.55 -13.23
C GLY A 13 -14.12 -3.01 -12.01
N VAL A 14 -13.73 -3.42 -10.80
CA VAL A 14 -14.34 -2.95 -9.54
C VAL A 14 -13.97 -1.50 -9.28
N TRP A 15 -12.80 -1.05 -9.74
CA TRP A 15 -12.30 0.31 -9.59
C TRP A 15 -13.29 1.34 -10.13
N GLU A 16 -13.82 1.15 -11.32
CA GLU A 16 -14.78 2.08 -11.94
C GLU A 16 -16.02 2.33 -11.06
N ARG A 17 -16.44 1.32 -10.28
CA ARG A 17 -17.59 1.44 -9.38
C ARG A 17 -17.28 2.22 -8.10
N ILE A 18 -16.05 2.13 -7.61
CA ILE A 18 -15.63 2.70 -6.32
C ILE A 18 -14.83 3.99 -6.48
N GLU A 19 -14.38 4.33 -7.68
CA GLU A 19 -13.49 5.46 -7.97
C GLU A 19 -14.09 6.78 -7.49
N GLN A 20 -15.39 7.01 -7.71
CA GLN A 20 -16.06 8.26 -7.30
C GLN A 20 -16.05 8.42 -5.78
N ASP A 21 -16.44 7.36 -5.06
CA ASP A 21 -16.47 7.34 -3.59
C ASP A 21 -15.06 7.45 -3.02
N PHE A 22 -14.08 6.78 -3.64
CA PHE A 22 -12.68 6.81 -3.24
C PHE A 22 -12.08 8.21 -3.41
N THR A 23 -12.29 8.82 -4.57
CA THR A 23 -11.75 10.14 -4.92
C THR A 23 -12.37 11.23 -4.05
N SER A 24 -13.65 11.11 -3.69
CA SER A 24 -14.32 12.05 -2.78
C SER A 24 -13.71 12.12 -1.38
N ARG A 25 -12.98 11.07 -0.97
CA ARG A 25 -12.35 10.94 0.35
C ARG A 25 -10.87 11.32 0.33
N LEU A 26 -10.32 11.61 -0.84
CA LEU A 26 -9.01 12.23 -1.00
C LEU A 26 -9.13 13.77 -0.93
N PRO A 27 -8.08 14.48 -0.50
CA PRO A 27 -6.77 14.00 -0.05
C PRO A 27 -6.82 13.36 1.35
N LEU A 28 -5.84 12.52 1.68
CA LEU A 28 -5.76 11.96 3.03
C LEU A 28 -5.43 13.08 4.02
N ARG A 29 -6.18 13.17 5.11
CA ARG A 29 -6.01 14.17 6.16
C ARG A 29 -5.77 13.53 7.50
N ASN A 30 -5.17 14.30 8.40
CA ASN A 30 -4.95 13.94 9.79
C ASN A 30 -4.12 12.65 9.95
N LEU A 31 -3.02 12.54 9.21
CA LEU A 31 -2.09 11.42 9.44
C LEU A 31 -1.17 11.77 10.60
N ILE A 32 -0.93 10.79 11.47
CA ILE A 32 0.03 10.93 12.58
C ILE A 32 1.23 10.09 12.23
N TRP A 33 2.32 10.76 11.87
CA TRP A 33 3.61 10.11 11.76
C TRP A 33 4.18 9.92 13.16
N LYS A 34 4.57 8.70 13.54
CA LYS A 34 5.15 8.40 14.86
C LYS A 34 6.67 8.63 14.92
N GLY A 35 7.26 9.16 13.84
CA GLY A 35 8.61 9.71 13.84
C GLY A 35 9.70 8.67 13.99
N GLY A 36 9.73 7.65 13.13
CA GLY A 36 10.70 6.55 13.19
C GLY A 36 12.15 6.96 13.51
N LEU A 37 12.77 7.84 12.70
CA LEU A 37 14.17 8.25 12.91
C LEU A 37 14.36 9.43 13.87
N THR A 38 13.35 10.28 14.06
CA THR A 38 13.47 11.53 14.86
C THR A 38 12.82 11.42 16.24
N GLN A 39 12.16 10.30 16.53
CA GLN A 39 11.33 10.01 17.70
C GLN A 39 10.33 11.13 18.06
N SER A 40 10.00 11.99 17.10
CA SER A 40 9.05 13.09 17.25
C SER A 40 7.85 12.79 16.38
N ALA A 41 6.69 12.65 17.00
CA ALA A 41 5.45 12.50 16.27
C ALA A 41 5.16 13.80 15.50
N ARG A 42 4.81 13.67 14.22
CA ARG A 42 4.41 14.79 13.35
C ARG A 42 2.99 14.60 12.88
N PHE A 43 2.27 15.71 12.82
CA PHE A 43 0.91 15.75 12.32
C PHE A 43 0.91 16.25 10.89
N ILE A 44 0.42 15.40 9.98
CA ILE A 44 0.31 15.71 8.56
C ILE A 44 -1.15 16.09 8.30
N GLU A 45 -1.37 17.39 8.08
CA GLU A 45 -2.71 17.95 7.87
C GLU A 45 -3.34 17.42 6.58
N GLN A 46 -2.56 17.39 5.50
CA GLN A 46 -3.01 16.95 4.18
C GLN A 46 -1.88 16.29 3.41
N LEU A 47 -2.20 15.15 2.79
CA LEU A 47 -1.31 14.42 1.91
C LEU A 47 -1.99 14.20 0.56
N ASP A 48 -1.46 14.84 -0.47
CA ASP A 48 -1.96 14.71 -1.84
C ASP A 48 -1.42 13.43 -2.46
N ILE A 49 -2.37 12.58 -2.86
CA ILE A 49 -2.10 11.27 -3.40
C ILE A 49 -2.68 11.20 -4.82
N LYS A 50 -1.83 10.79 -5.75
CA LYS A 50 -2.21 10.40 -7.09
C LYS A 50 -2.54 8.91 -7.10
N VAL A 51 -3.71 8.57 -7.61
CA VAL A 51 -4.07 7.18 -7.84
C VAL A 51 -3.71 6.82 -9.28
N THR A 52 -3.08 5.67 -9.46
CA THR A 52 -2.83 5.07 -10.78
C THR A 52 -3.36 3.64 -10.76
N VAL A 53 -4.09 3.27 -11.80
CA VAL A 53 -4.56 1.89 -12.00
C VAL A 53 -3.52 1.21 -12.90
N ASP A 54 -2.90 0.13 -12.42
CA ASP A 54 -1.99 -0.70 -13.24
C ASP A 54 -2.84 -1.79 -13.91
N GLU A 55 -3.10 -1.63 -15.21
CA GLU A 55 -3.44 -2.74 -16.10
C GLU A 55 -2.14 -3.37 -16.58
N ALA A 56 -1.62 -4.35 -15.83
CA ALA A 56 -0.43 -5.15 -16.19
C ALA A 56 0.90 -4.39 -16.42
N ASP A 57 1.87 -4.64 -15.53
CA ASP A 57 3.33 -4.51 -15.68
C ASP A 57 3.82 -3.89 -17.01
N ASN A 58 3.76 -2.56 -17.14
CA ASN A 58 4.53 -1.83 -18.14
C ASN A 58 5.65 -1.04 -17.45
N VAL A 59 6.50 -1.77 -16.72
CA VAL A 59 7.79 -1.24 -16.30
C VAL A 59 8.76 -1.43 -17.46
N SER A 60 8.73 -0.48 -18.39
CA SER A 60 9.80 -0.34 -19.36
C SER A 60 11.13 -0.10 -18.64
N SER A 61 12.02 -1.08 -18.80
CA SER A 61 13.42 -0.88 -19.18
C SER A 61 14.26 0.03 -18.28
N HIS A 62 15.00 -0.60 -17.37
CA HIS A 62 16.47 -0.51 -17.26
C HIS A 62 17.17 0.81 -17.63
N ASP A 63 16.71 1.96 -17.15
CA ASP A 63 17.46 3.22 -17.26
C ASP A 63 17.94 3.70 -15.90
N THR A 64 19.18 4.20 -15.85
CA THR A 64 19.81 4.84 -14.69
C THR A 64 19.00 6.00 -14.09
N LEU A 65 17.95 6.45 -14.77
CA LEU A 65 16.93 7.41 -14.32
C LEU A 65 15.89 6.81 -13.36
N ALA A 66 15.66 5.49 -13.37
CA ALA A 66 14.73 4.82 -12.46
C ALA A 66 15.19 4.91 -10.99
N LEU A 67 16.50 4.78 -10.78
CA LEU A 67 17.10 5.03 -9.46
C LEU A 67 16.90 6.49 -9.04
N ALA A 68 17.00 7.45 -9.97
CA ALA A 68 16.67 8.84 -9.63
C ALA A 68 15.20 8.98 -9.24
N SER A 69 14.25 8.29 -9.90
CA SER A 69 12.82 8.32 -9.56
C SER A 69 12.53 7.72 -8.17
N GLU A 70 13.08 6.54 -7.86
CA GLU A 70 12.91 5.89 -6.56
C GLU A 70 13.48 6.76 -5.42
N HIS A 71 14.64 7.36 -5.64
CA HIS A 71 15.32 8.15 -4.62
C HIS A 71 14.87 9.62 -4.61
N ALA A 72 14.16 10.10 -5.63
CA ALA A 72 13.56 11.44 -5.70
C ALA A 72 12.26 11.59 -4.89
N GLY A 73 11.82 10.57 -4.16
CA GLY A 73 10.56 10.61 -3.40
C GLY A 73 9.30 10.58 -4.27
N SER A 74 9.43 10.37 -5.58
CA SER A 74 8.31 10.14 -6.50
C SER A 74 8.34 8.67 -6.90
N GLY A 75 7.70 7.84 -6.06
CA GLY A 75 7.55 6.43 -6.30
C GLY A 75 6.22 5.93 -5.80
N ARG A 76 5.87 4.71 -6.20
CA ARG A 76 4.72 3.99 -5.68
C ARG A 76 4.93 3.80 -4.17
N LEU A 77 3.96 4.18 -3.35
CA LEU A 77 4.03 4.02 -1.90
C LEU A 77 3.26 2.80 -1.41
N LEU A 78 2.08 2.59 -1.97
CA LEU A 78 1.20 1.52 -1.54
C LEU A 78 0.49 0.95 -2.76
N ASN A 79 0.52 -0.37 -2.85
CA ASN A 79 -0.17 -1.15 -3.87
C ASN A 79 -1.44 -1.75 -3.26
N ILE A 80 -2.60 -1.51 -3.86
CA ILE A 80 -3.90 -1.99 -3.39
C ILE A 80 -4.40 -3.04 -4.39
N CYS A 81 -4.70 -4.24 -3.92
CA CYS A 81 -5.33 -5.29 -4.73
C CYS A 81 -6.83 -5.32 -4.42
N LEU A 82 -7.67 -5.12 -5.43
CA LEU A 82 -9.13 -5.22 -5.31
C LEU A 82 -9.57 -6.65 -5.62
N LEU A 83 -10.44 -7.19 -4.77
CA LEU A 83 -11.07 -8.50 -4.94
C LEU A 83 -12.59 -8.35 -4.83
N GLU A 84 -13.33 -9.04 -5.69
CA GLU A 84 -14.80 -9.01 -5.69
C GLU A 84 -15.41 -10.23 -4.98
N SER A 85 -16.63 -10.02 -4.47
CA SER A 85 -17.53 -11.00 -3.86
C SER A 85 -17.91 -12.23 -4.67
N ASP A 86 -17.76 -12.24 -5.99
CA ASP A 86 -18.49 -13.21 -6.83
C ASP A 86 -17.95 -14.65 -6.75
N SER A 87 -16.78 -14.85 -6.13
CA SER A 87 -15.99 -16.05 -6.31
C SER A 87 -16.16 -17.06 -5.19
N ASP A 88 -16.61 -18.26 -5.56
CA ASP A 88 -16.79 -19.41 -4.67
C ASP A 88 -15.52 -19.80 -3.88
N ALA A 89 -15.72 -20.49 -2.77
CA ALA A 89 -14.66 -20.96 -1.88
C ALA A 89 -13.61 -21.88 -2.55
N ASP A 90 -14.00 -22.55 -3.65
CA ASP A 90 -13.13 -23.40 -4.46
C ASP A 90 -12.32 -22.56 -5.47
N THR A 91 -12.93 -21.56 -6.09
CA THR A 91 -12.27 -20.56 -6.94
C THR A 91 -11.22 -19.77 -6.16
N TYR A 92 -11.49 -19.45 -4.89
CA TYR A 92 -10.50 -18.82 -4.01
C TYR A 92 -9.22 -19.66 -3.89
N LYS A 93 -9.36 -20.96 -3.64
CA LYS A 93 -8.20 -21.85 -3.44
C LYS A 93 -7.43 -22.10 -4.74
N ALA A 94 -8.16 -22.24 -5.85
CA ALA A 94 -7.58 -22.59 -7.14
C ALA A 94 -6.91 -21.40 -7.82
N VAL A 95 -7.49 -20.19 -7.73
CA VAL A 95 -7.09 -19.04 -8.54
C VAL A 95 -6.66 -17.85 -7.68
N ILE A 96 -7.52 -17.38 -6.76
CA ILE A 96 -7.28 -16.11 -6.04
C ILE A 96 -6.10 -16.23 -5.08
N LYS A 97 -6.03 -17.28 -4.26
CA LYS A 97 -4.96 -17.48 -3.28
C LYS A 97 -3.56 -17.55 -3.93
N PRO A 98 -3.29 -18.41 -4.94
CA PRO A 98 -1.97 -18.44 -5.57
C PRO A 98 -1.65 -17.12 -6.28
N ARG A 99 -2.64 -16.47 -6.92
CA ARG A 99 -2.47 -15.17 -7.59
C ARG A 99 -2.08 -14.05 -6.62
N VAL A 100 -2.86 -13.86 -5.55
CA VAL A 100 -2.60 -12.84 -4.52
C VAL A 100 -1.26 -13.14 -3.84
N LYS A 101 -0.94 -14.41 -3.56
CA LYS A 101 0.37 -14.78 -3.01
C LYS A 101 1.53 -14.42 -3.94
N ALA A 102 1.38 -14.64 -5.24
CA ALA A 102 2.40 -14.24 -6.22
C ALA A 102 2.54 -12.71 -6.30
N TRP A 103 1.43 -11.98 -6.29
CA TRP A 103 1.43 -10.51 -6.27
C TRP A 103 2.06 -9.94 -5.01
N VAL A 104 1.65 -10.38 -3.82
CA VAL A 104 2.27 -9.99 -2.54
C VAL A 104 3.77 -10.32 -2.55
N GLY A 105 4.15 -11.48 -3.08
CA GLY A 105 5.55 -11.85 -3.27
C GLY A 105 6.34 -10.87 -4.14
N ARG A 106 5.74 -10.37 -5.23
CA ARG A 106 6.37 -9.36 -6.11
C ARG A 106 6.49 -8.00 -5.42
N VAL A 107 5.42 -7.52 -4.78
CA VAL A 107 5.43 -6.21 -4.10
C VAL A 107 6.37 -6.23 -2.90
N SER A 108 6.36 -7.30 -2.10
CA SER A 108 7.20 -7.44 -0.91
C SER A 108 8.71 -7.53 -1.22
N GLN A 109 9.11 -7.81 -2.47
CA GLN A 109 10.53 -7.75 -2.86
C GLN A 109 11.02 -6.29 -2.98
N ARG A 110 10.11 -5.35 -3.25
CA ARG A 110 10.43 -3.92 -3.38
C ARG A 110 10.40 -3.29 -2.00
N LYS A 111 11.57 -2.98 -1.46
CA LYS A 111 11.69 -2.29 -0.17
C LYS A 111 11.14 -0.87 -0.30
N GLY A 112 10.32 -0.44 0.66
CA GLY A 112 9.69 0.88 0.66
C GLY A 112 8.37 0.98 -0.13
N GLU A 113 7.83 -0.13 -0.63
CA GLU A 113 6.45 -0.22 -1.14
C GLU A 113 5.58 -1.06 -0.20
N GLY A 114 4.52 -0.45 0.32
CA GLY A 114 3.49 -1.15 1.07
C GLY A 114 2.52 -1.91 0.15
N TRP A 115 1.77 -2.84 0.72
CA TRP A 115 0.65 -3.48 0.06
C TRP A 115 -0.57 -3.55 0.98
N MET A 116 -1.74 -3.61 0.36
CA MET A 116 -3.02 -3.82 1.03
C MET A 116 -3.95 -4.59 0.09
N ILE A 117 -4.81 -5.43 0.65
CA ILE A 117 -5.85 -6.14 -0.08
C ILE A 117 -7.20 -5.63 0.41
N VAL A 118 -8.03 -5.19 -0.53
CA VAL A 118 -9.38 -4.70 -0.26
C VAL A 118 -10.37 -5.66 -0.91
N TYR A 119 -11.14 -6.35 -0.08
CA TYR A 119 -12.21 -7.24 -0.51
C TYR A 119 -13.53 -6.47 -0.53
N VAL A 120 -14.08 -6.26 -1.71
CA VAL A 120 -15.33 -5.52 -1.91
C VAL A 120 -16.49 -6.49 -1.80
N ALA A 121 -17.22 -6.38 -0.68
CA ALA A 121 -18.36 -7.22 -0.36
C ALA A 121 -19.70 -6.63 -0.80
N SER A 122 -20.54 -7.46 -1.42
CA SER A 122 -21.95 -7.15 -1.70
C SER A 122 -22.80 -7.20 -0.42
N ALA A 123 -23.88 -6.41 -0.38
CA ALA A 123 -24.83 -6.38 0.73
C ALA A 123 -25.43 -7.76 1.05
N GLU A 124 -25.65 -8.60 0.02
CA GLU A 124 -26.17 -9.95 0.18
C GLU A 124 -25.20 -10.87 0.94
N GLU A 125 -23.90 -10.75 0.70
CA GLU A 125 -22.89 -11.55 1.40
C GLU A 125 -22.72 -11.13 2.85
N ILE A 126 -22.87 -9.84 3.14
CA ILE A 126 -22.79 -9.33 4.51
C ILE A 126 -23.99 -9.80 5.31
N GLN A 127 -25.17 -9.89 4.68
CA GLN A 127 -26.33 -10.50 5.29
C GLN A 127 -26.14 -12.01 5.48
N ARG A 128 -25.50 -12.73 4.55
CA ARG A 128 -25.11 -14.14 4.73
C ARG A 128 -24.11 -14.32 5.88
N MET A 129 -23.12 -13.44 6.00
CA MET A 129 -22.14 -13.43 7.10
C MET A 129 -22.78 -13.10 8.45
N SER A 130 -23.78 -12.23 8.48
CA SER A 130 -24.53 -11.86 9.70
C SER A 130 -25.51 -12.95 10.14
N ASN A 131 -26.27 -13.54 9.20
CA ASN A 131 -27.28 -14.57 9.49
C ASN A 131 -26.65 -15.94 9.84
N ASN A 132 -25.44 -16.24 9.37
CA ASN A 132 -24.77 -17.51 9.65
C ASN A 132 -23.97 -17.57 10.97
N LYS A 133 -24.06 -16.55 11.83
CA LYS A 133 -23.36 -16.53 13.14
C LYS A 133 -23.66 -17.75 14.03
N PHE A 134 -24.74 -18.49 13.77
CA PHE A 134 -25.13 -19.66 14.57
C PHE A 134 -24.88 -21.04 13.93
N LEU A 135 -24.57 -21.16 12.63
CA LEU A 135 -24.52 -22.48 11.97
C LEU A 135 -23.39 -22.71 10.93
N SER A 136 -22.51 -21.76 10.62
CA SER A 136 -21.46 -22.01 9.61
C SER A 136 -20.05 -22.18 10.18
N MET A 137 -19.65 -23.44 10.37
CA MET A 137 -18.26 -23.90 10.41
C MET A 137 -17.51 -23.73 9.06
N ARG A 138 -18.10 -23.01 8.09
CA ARG A 138 -17.46 -22.58 6.85
C ARG A 138 -17.00 -21.14 7.02
N THR A 139 -15.70 -20.97 7.27
CA THR A 139 -15.02 -19.67 7.18
C THR A 139 -15.29 -19.01 5.83
N SER A 140 -15.70 -17.73 5.84
CA SER A 140 -15.93 -16.96 4.62
C SER A 140 -14.63 -16.82 3.81
N VAL A 141 -14.73 -16.51 2.52
CA VAL A 141 -13.55 -16.24 1.68
C VAL A 141 -12.72 -15.10 2.29
N PHE A 142 -13.40 -14.08 2.84
CA PHE A 142 -12.78 -13.01 3.60
C PHE A 142 -12.02 -13.51 4.84
N ASP A 143 -12.60 -14.38 5.66
CA ASP A 143 -11.92 -14.92 6.85
C ASP A 143 -10.68 -15.75 6.48
N ARG A 144 -10.75 -16.47 5.35
CA ARG A 144 -9.61 -17.23 4.82
C ARG A 144 -8.52 -16.29 4.32
N LEU A 145 -8.89 -15.24 3.60
CA LEU A 145 -7.96 -14.22 3.11
C LEU A 145 -7.29 -13.50 4.30
N LYS A 146 -8.07 -13.12 5.30
CA LYS A 146 -7.58 -12.54 6.55
C LYS A 146 -6.60 -13.48 7.26
N SER A 147 -6.94 -14.76 7.39
CA SER A 147 -6.05 -15.77 7.98
C SER A 147 -4.78 -16.04 7.16
N ASP A 148 -4.84 -15.93 5.84
CA ASP A 148 -3.73 -16.27 4.94
C ASP A 148 -2.72 -15.10 4.83
N PHE A 149 -3.20 -13.85 4.85
CA PHE A 149 -2.38 -12.67 4.52
C PHE A 149 -2.19 -11.70 5.68
N GLN A 150 -2.91 -11.84 6.79
CA GLN A 150 -2.64 -11.02 7.97
C GLN A 150 -1.43 -11.59 8.74
N GLY A 151 -0.29 -10.94 8.60
CA GLY A 151 0.92 -11.29 9.33
C GLY A 151 0.77 -11.01 10.84
N LYS A 152 1.13 -11.97 11.69
CA LYS A 152 1.12 -11.81 13.16
C LYS A 152 2.05 -10.71 13.70
N LYS A 153 2.98 -10.22 12.87
CA LYS A 153 4.06 -9.31 13.26
C LYS A 153 3.76 -7.85 12.90
N ASP A 154 2.73 -7.60 12.11
CA ASP A 154 2.44 -6.29 11.56
C ASP A 154 1.24 -5.65 12.25
N ALA A 155 1.39 -4.42 12.74
CA ALA A 155 0.40 -3.79 13.62
C ALA A 155 -0.88 -3.31 12.90
N GLY A 156 -0.84 -3.19 11.57
CA GLY A 156 -1.99 -2.73 10.77
C GLY A 156 -2.69 -3.86 9.99
N GLU A 157 -3.95 -3.63 9.64
CA GLU A 157 -4.74 -4.57 8.83
C GLU A 157 -4.31 -4.54 7.36
N HIS A 158 -3.76 -5.65 6.87
CA HIS A 158 -3.37 -5.83 5.46
C HIS A 158 -4.54 -6.21 4.56
N VAL A 159 -5.61 -6.74 5.17
CA VAL A 159 -6.81 -7.22 4.49
C VAL A 159 -8.00 -6.49 5.07
N VAL A 160 -8.73 -5.78 4.23
CA VAL A 160 -9.84 -4.91 4.62
C VAL A 160 -11.10 -5.34 3.88
N LEU A 161 -12.23 -5.39 4.61
CA LEU A 161 -13.56 -5.57 4.05
C LEU A 161 -14.15 -4.22 3.68
N LEU A 162 -14.54 -4.04 2.42
CA LEU A 162 -15.21 -2.83 1.94
C LEU A 162 -16.63 -3.17 1.50
N GLN A 163 -17.63 -2.63 2.20
CA GLN A 163 -19.02 -2.70 1.77
C GLN A 163 -19.39 -1.46 0.97
N ALA A 164 -19.78 -1.65 -0.30
CA ALA A 164 -20.30 -0.58 -1.12
C ALA A 164 -21.58 0.01 -0.47
N GLY A 165 -21.57 1.31 -0.17
CA GLY A 165 -22.67 2.02 0.48
C GLY A 165 -22.61 2.14 2.01
N ALA A 166 -21.71 1.45 2.71
CA ALA A 166 -21.53 1.60 4.15
C ALA A 166 -20.41 2.59 4.49
N VAL A 167 -20.77 3.73 5.08
CA VAL A 167 -19.81 4.78 5.46
C VAL A 167 -18.77 4.28 6.46
N GLU A 168 -19.16 3.39 7.38
CA GLU A 168 -18.27 2.82 8.40
C GLU A 168 -17.18 1.93 7.79
N SER A 169 -17.52 1.09 6.81
CA SER A 169 -16.54 0.25 6.10
C SER A 169 -15.55 1.09 5.33
N TRP A 170 -16.01 2.17 4.67
CA TRP A 170 -15.13 3.13 4.03
C TRP A 170 -14.18 3.82 5.02
N ASN A 171 -14.69 4.22 6.20
CA ASN A 171 -13.86 4.86 7.22
C ASN A 171 -12.78 3.91 7.76
N SER A 172 -13.14 2.66 8.00
CA SER A 172 -12.20 1.61 8.42
C SER A 172 -11.14 1.35 7.35
N ALA A 173 -11.54 1.26 6.07
CA ALA A 173 -10.61 1.08 4.96
C ALA A 173 -9.62 2.24 4.81
N PHE A 174 -10.10 3.48 4.92
CA PHE A 174 -9.25 4.66 4.87
C PHE A 174 -8.35 4.80 6.11
N LEU A 175 -8.80 4.33 7.28
CA LEU A 175 -7.95 4.28 8.48
C LEU A 175 -6.79 3.30 8.28
N ALA A 176 -7.08 2.07 7.85
CA ALA A 176 -6.05 1.09 7.53
C ALA A 176 -5.10 1.60 6.44
N MET A 177 -5.63 2.31 5.43
CA MET A 177 -4.82 2.90 4.37
C MET A 177 -3.87 3.96 4.91
N ARG A 178 -4.34 4.85 5.79
CA ARG A 178 -3.49 5.87 6.42
C ARG A 178 -2.37 5.24 7.21
N GLU A 179 -2.67 4.22 8.01
CA GLU A 179 -1.65 3.49 8.78
C GLU A 179 -0.60 2.85 7.86
N ARG A 180 -1.04 2.23 6.76
CA ARG A 180 -0.16 1.61 5.77
C ARG A 180 0.69 2.62 5.01
N VAL A 181 0.12 3.76 4.64
CA VAL A 181 0.88 4.85 3.99
C VAL A 181 1.95 5.39 4.93
N VAL A 182 1.62 5.62 6.21
CA VAL A 182 2.60 6.07 7.21
C VAL A 182 3.70 5.03 7.41
N GLN A 183 3.34 3.74 7.50
CA GLN A 183 4.30 2.65 7.64
C GLN A 183 5.24 2.56 6.42
N ALA A 184 4.70 2.58 5.19
CA ALA A 184 5.51 2.54 3.97
C ALA A 184 6.45 3.76 3.87
N LEU A 185 5.97 4.93 4.30
CA LEU A 185 6.75 6.16 4.34
C LEU A 185 7.91 6.07 5.35
N GLU A 186 7.65 5.53 6.54
CA GLU A 186 8.68 5.24 7.56
C GLU A 186 9.76 4.30 7.04
N GLU A 187 9.35 3.19 6.42
CA GLU A 187 10.25 2.21 5.83
C GLU A 187 11.11 2.83 4.72
N ARG A 188 10.51 3.69 3.88
CA ARG A 188 11.22 4.38 2.80
C ARG A 188 12.25 5.39 3.34
N VAL A 189 11.91 6.16 4.38
CA VAL A 189 12.89 7.05 5.02
C VAL A 189 14.04 6.24 5.63
N SER A 190 13.73 5.14 6.31
CA SER A 190 14.73 4.25 6.92
C SER A 190 15.70 3.70 5.88
N GLN A 191 15.18 3.22 4.74
CA GLN A 191 15.99 2.73 3.64
C GLN A 191 16.91 3.81 3.07
N LEU A 192 16.37 5.00 2.77
CA LEU A 192 17.17 6.11 2.26
C LEU A 192 18.26 6.55 3.24
N ALA A 193 17.97 6.55 4.54
CA ALA A 193 18.94 6.89 5.58
C ALA A 193 20.07 5.85 5.65
N ASP A 194 19.75 4.56 5.55
CA ASP A 194 20.75 3.49 5.54
C ASP A 194 21.61 3.50 4.27
N ASP A 195 21.01 3.75 3.11
CA ASP A 195 21.75 3.89 1.84
C ASP A 195 22.67 5.12 1.86
N MET A 196 22.22 6.23 2.46
CA MET A 196 23.06 7.41 2.69
C MET A 196 24.25 7.09 3.60
N ARG A 197 24.03 6.38 4.73
CA ARG A 197 25.11 5.95 5.63
C ARG A 197 26.12 5.04 4.93
N ARG A 198 25.66 4.08 4.13
CA ARG A 198 26.53 3.16 3.37
C ARG A 198 27.37 3.90 2.35
N MET A 199 26.77 4.83 1.59
CA MET A 199 27.54 5.63 0.62
C MET A 199 28.51 6.60 1.29
N ASP A 200 28.18 7.14 2.46
CA ASP A 200 29.12 7.99 3.21
C ASP A 200 30.31 7.18 3.77
N ALA A 201 30.07 5.97 4.28
CA ALA A 201 31.14 5.06 4.72
C ALA A 201 32.10 4.69 3.59
N ASN A 202 31.61 4.59 2.37
CA ASN A 202 32.38 4.23 1.16
C ASN A 202 32.91 5.45 0.39
N ARG A 203 32.86 6.67 0.97
CA ARG A 203 33.21 7.91 0.28
C ARG A 203 34.62 7.97 -0.29
N MET A 204 35.56 7.24 0.31
CA MET A 204 36.96 7.20 -0.14
C MET A 204 37.23 6.13 -1.21
N LEU A 205 36.27 5.28 -1.54
CA LEU A 205 36.44 4.22 -2.53
C LEU A 205 36.33 4.76 -3.96
N PRO A 206 37.19 4.28 -4.90
CA PRO A 206 37.05 4.62 -6.31
C PRO A 206 35.70 4.13 -6.85
N GLY A 207 34.98 4.99 -7.56
CA GLY A 207 33.62 4.72 -8.05
C GLY A 207 32.50 5.36 -7.22
N TRP A 208 32.82 6.02 -6.11
CA TRP A 208 31.86 6.85 -5.39
C TRP A 208 31.36 8.02 -6.26
N ASN A 209 30.05 8.30 -6.21
CA ASN A 209 29.41 9.31 -7.05
C ASN A 209 28.63 10.31 -6.19
N TYR A 210 29.09 11.57 -6.18
CA TYR A 210 28.47 12.65 -5.43
C TYR A 210 27.02 12.93 -5.88
N CYS A 211 26.73 12.89 -7.18
CA CYS A 211 25.39 13.14 -7.70
C CYS A 211 24.39 12.11 -7.13
N LYS A 212 24.77 10.83 -7.04
CA LYS A 212 23.95 9.79 -6.40
C LYS A 212 23.72 10.08 -4.91
N PHE A 213 24.77 10.49 -4.19
CA PHE A 213 24.67 10.87 -2.77
C PHE A 213 23.80 12.10 -2.53
N PHE A 214 23.91 13.10 -3.39
CA PHE A 214 23.08 14.29 -3.34
C PHE A 214 21.61 13.95 -3.55
N VAL A 215 21.30 13.10 -4.55
CA VAL A 215 19.92 12.63 -4.78
C VAL A 215 19.35 11.88 -3.58
N LEU A 216 20.14 11.03 -2.89
CA LEU A 216 19.68 10.38 -1.64
C LEU A 216 19.33 11.40 -0.55
N LYS A 217 20.21 12.38 -0.33
CA LYS A 217 19.97 13.44 0.66
C LYS A 217 18.72 14.24 0.32
N GLU A 218 18.55 14.57 -0.95
CA GLU A 218 17.38 15.29 -1.42
C GLU A 218 16.10 14.47 -1.21
N GLY A 219 16.14 13.16 -1.50
CA GLY A 219 15.05 12.22 -1.25
C GLY A 219 14.58 12.22 0.20
N VAL A 220 15.53 12.12 1.14
CA VAL A 220 15.23 12.18 2.57
C VAL A 220 14.55 13.50 2.92
N VAL A 221 15.12 14.63 2.51
CA VAL A 221 14.56 15.97 2.77
C VAL A 221 13.16 16.11 2.18
N ARG A 222 12.92 15.58 0.98
CA ARG A 222 11.60 15.58 0.33
C ARG A 222 10.57 14.80 1.15
N LEU A 223 10.90 13.60 1.61
CA LEU A 223 9.99 12.84 2.48
C LEU A 223 9.70 13.63 3.76
N TYR A 224 10.73 14.16 4.43
CA TYR A 224 10.53 15.01 5.62
C TYR A 224 9.73 16.29 5.36
N ARG A 225 9.66 16.79 4.13
CA ARG A 225 8.82 17.94 3.78
C ARG A 225 7.35 17.56 3.61
N LEU A 226 7.07 16.33 3.20
CA LEU A 226 5.72 15.79 3.12
C LEU A 226 5.13 15.48 4.51
N MET A 227 5.92 15.61 5.58
CA MET A 227 5.57 15.17 6.93
C MET A 227 5.79 16.21 8.03
#